data_AF-A0A7V9TY27-F1
#
_entry.id   AF-A0A7V9TY27-F1
#
_cell.length_a   1.000
_cell.length_b   1.000
_cell.length_c   1.000
_cell.angle_alpha   90.00
_cell.angle_beta   90.00
_cell.angle_gamma   90.00
#
_symmetry.space_group_name_H-M   'P 1'
#
loop_
_entity.id
_entity.type
_entity.pdbx_description
1 polymer ?
#
loop_
_entity_poly.entity_id
_entity_poly.type
_entity_poly.pdbx_seq_one_letter_code
_entity_poly.pdbx_strand_id
1 'polypeptide(L)'
;MRPIVETIDRFGLKTRFLRKHKREVERFFLRAAKSDYQSEIAIGYQKRFEKNRDKLFTFLDFDGVPWNNNNAEHAIKSFALLRNVIRGSSSPKGMREYATLLSICETCKYKGIGFLDFLRSGRGLLSVAD
;
A
#
# COMPACT_ATOMS: atom_id res chain seq x y z
N MET A 1 18.85 -1.51 -2.18
CA MET A 1 17.54 -2.18 -1.97
C MET A 1 17.63 -3.49 -1.20
N ARG A 2 18.34 -4.53 -1.67
CA ARG A 2 18.52 -5.80 -0.91
C ARG A 2 18.87 -5.60 0.58
N PRO A 3 19.84 -4.73 0.95
CA PRO A 3 20.19 -4.51 2.36
C PRO A 3 19.07 -3.91 3.21
N ILE A 4 18.18 -3.13 2.58
CA ILE A 4 17.01 -2.53 3.24
C ILE A 4 16.01 -3.65 3.56
N VAL A 5 15.70 -4.48 2.57
CA VAL A 5 14.76 -5.61 2.71
C VAL A 5 15.27 -6.60 3.76
N GLU A 6 16.55 -6.97 3.74
CA GLU A 6 17.15 -7.84 4.77
C GLU A 6 17.03 -7.25 6.19
N THR A 7 17.14 -5.93 6.33
CA THR A 7 16.93 -5.26 7.63
C THR A 7 15.47 -5.32 8.06
N ILE A 8 14.53 -5.17 7.11
CA ILE A 8 13.09 -5.29 7.36
C ILE A 8 12.74 -6.73 7.75
N ASP A 9 13.26 -7.72 7.06
CA ASP A 9 13.00 -9.14 7.35
C ASP A 9 13.49 -9.53 8.74
N ARG A 10 14.63 -8.99 9.18
CA ARG A 10 15.22 -9.28 10.48
C ARG A 10 14.58 -8.52 11.65
N PHE A 11 14.19 -7.27 11.45
CA PHE A 11 13.82 -6.37 12.54
C PHE A 11 12.43 -5.75 12.42
N GLY A 12 11.72 -6.04 11.33
CA GLY A 12 10.46 -5.42 10.98
C GLY A 12 10.60 -3.96 10.53
N LEU A 13 9.45 -3.31 10.37
CA LEU A 13 9.33 -1.90 9.97
C LEU A 13 9.59 -0.97 11.16
N LYS A 14 10.85 -0.91 11.61
CA LYS A 14 11.30 -0.12 12.75
C LYS A 14 12.34 0.92 12.35
N THR A 15 11.98 2.19 12.48
CA THR A 15 12.78 3.36 12.09
C THR A 15 14.19 3.33 12.67
N ARG A 16 14.38 2.88 13.92
CA ARG A 16 15.70 2.79 14.56
C ARG A 16 16.70 1.90 13.80
N PHE A 17 16.23 0.86 13.11
CA PHE A 17 17.07 -0.02 12.30
C PHE A 17 17.14 0.42 10.84
N LEU A 18 16.13 1.14 10.36
CA LEU A 18 15.98 1.51 8.96
C LEU A 18 16.63 2.85 8.60
N ARG A 19 16.71 3.81 9.53
CA ARG A 19 17.32 5.14 9.28
C ARG A 19 18.75 5.10 8.74
N LYS A 20 19.51 4.05 9.08
CA LYS A 20 20.88 3.85 8.55
C LYS A 20 20.93 3.81 7.01
N HIS A 21 19.83 3.43 6.36
CA HIS A 21 19.72 3.29 4.91
C HIS A 21 19.48 4.60 4.16
N LYS A 22 19.20 5.72 4.85
CA LYS A 22 18.95 7.03 4.20
C LYS A 22 20.12 7.48 3.33
N ARG A 23 21.35 7.26 3.79
CA ARG A 23 22.57 7.55 3.01
C ARG A 23 22.69 6.71 1.73
N GLU A 24 22.18 5.48 1.71
CA GLU A 24 22.14 4.66 0.49
C GLU A 24 21.11 5.22 -0.49
N VAL A 25 19.93 5.59 0.01
CA VAL A 25 18.85 6.18 -0.78
C VAL A 25 19.25 7.52 -1.39
N GLU A 26 19.86 8.42 -0.62
CA GLU A 26 20.38 9.70 -1.14
C GLU A 26 21.38 9.49 -2.26
N ARG A 27 22.33 8.56 -2.07
CA ARG A 27 23.30 8.20 -3.12
C ARG A 27 22.63 7.60 -4.35
N PHE A 28 21.54 6.83 -4.18
CA PHE A 28 20.75 6.34 -5.30
C PHE A 28 20.13 7.49 -6.10
N PHE A 29 19.48 8.45 -5.45
CA PHE A 29 18.90 9.61 -6.15
C PHE A 29 19.96 10.45 -6.85
N LEU A 30 21.11 10.71 -6.21
CA LEU A 30 22.22 11.42 -6.83
C LEU A 30 22.74 10.72 -8.09
N ARG A 31 22.87 9.39 -8.07
CA ARG A 31 23.25 8.62 -9.26
C ARG A 31 22.16 8.70 -10.33
N ALA A 32 20.90 8.46 -9.95
CA ALA A 32 19.78 8.48 -10.88
C ALA A 32 19.61 9.84 -11.56
N ALA A 33 19.85 10.95 -10.86
CA ALA A 33 19.79 12.29 -11.42
C ALA A 33 20.96 12.62 -12.35
N LYS A 34 22.16 12.09 -12.08
CA LYS A 34 23.36 12.32 -12.91
C LYS A 34 23.44 11.44 -14.15
N SER A 35 22.72 10.33 -14.18
CA SER A 35 22.71 9.43 -15.32
C SER A 35 22.02 10.06 -16.53
N ASP A 36 22.70 9.97 -17.68
CA ASP A 36 22.14 10.40 -18.96
C ASP A 36 21.40 9.22 -19.63
N TYR A 37 20.07 9.27 -19.58
CA TYR A 37 19.22 8.21 -20.12
C TYR A 37 18.75 8.57 -21.53
N GLN A 38 18.97 7.68 -22.49
CA GLN A 38 18.60 7.89 -23.89
C GLN A 38 17.18 7.39 -24.23
N SER A 39 16.65 6.46 -23.43
CA SER A 39 15.30 5.93 -23.63
C SER A 39 14.25 6.85 -23.01
N GLU A 40 13.20 7.16 -23.76
CA GLU A 40 12.04 7.90 -23.26
C GLU A 40 11.44 7.26 -21.98
N ILE A 41 11.39 5.93 -21.93
CA ILE A 41 10.91 5.18 -20.77
C ILE A 41 11.80 5.45 -19.55
N ALA A 42 13.12 5.38 -19.73
CA ALA A 42 14.07 5.61 -18.65
C ALA A 42 14.04 7.07 -18.15
N ILE A 43 13.95 8.04 -19.07
CA ILE A 43 13.73 9.46 -18.73
C ILE A 43 12.42 9.63 -17.96
N GLY A 44 11.36 8.94 -18.37
CA GLY A 44 10.08 8.92 -17.67
C GLY A 44 10.20 8.40 -16.23
N TYR A 45 10.95 7.32 -16.02
CA TYR A 45 11.24 6.81 -14.68
C TYR A 45 12.07 7.80 -13.86
N GLN A 46 13.13 8.38 -14.42
CA GLN A 46 13.95 9.39 -13.75
C GLN A 46 13.10 10.55 -13.22
N LYS A 47 12.24 11.13 -14.07
CA LYS A 47 11.30 12.20 -13.68
C LYS A 47 10.36 11.77 -12.56
N ARG A 48 9.83 10.55 -12.62
CA ARG A 48 8.93 10.01 -11.59
C ARG A 48 9.64 9.76 -10.27
N PHE A 49 10.87 9.26 -10.30
CA PHE A 49 11.68 9.08 -9.10
C PHE A 49 11.91 10.42 -8.41
N GLU A 50 12.37 11.44 -9.14
CA GLU A 50 12.62 12.75 -8.54
C GLU A 50 11.33 13.39 -8.00
N LYS A 51 10.24 13.35 -8.76
CA LYS A 51 8.94 13.88 -8.32
C LYS A 51 8.42 13.25 -7.02
N ASN A 52 8.75 11.98 -6.78
CA ASN A 52 8.26 11.23 -5.61
C ASN A 52 9.35 10.95 -4.58
N ARG A 53 10.50 11.62 -4.67
CA ARG A 53 11.68 11.36 -3.86
C ARG A 53 11.38 11.32 -2.36
N ASP A 54 10.63 12.30 -1.88
CA ASP A 54 10.31 12.43 -0.45
C ASP A 54 9.25 11.44 0.04
N LYS A 55 8.60 10.70 -0.87
CA LYS A 55 7.47 9.81 -0.56
C LYS A 55 7.83 8.33 -0.65
N LEU A 56 8.74 7.97 -1.56
CA LEU A 56 9.07 6.58 -1.88
C LEU A 56 9.71 5.80 -0.72
N PHE A 57 10.41 6.51 0.18
CA PHE A 57 11.17 5.91 1.28
C PHE A 57 10.71 6.35 2.66
N THR A 58 9.44 6.76 2.78
CA THR A 58 8.81 7.20 4.05
C THR A 58 8.93 6.16 5.17
N PHE A 59 8.96 4.87 4.84
CA PHE A 59 9.19 3.77 5.80
C PHE A 59 10.56 3.80 6.50
N LEU A 60 11.51 4.60 6.02
CA LEU A 60 12.77 4.84 6.72
C LEU A 60 12.62 5.81 7.90
N ASP A 61 11.56 6.61 7.92
CA ASP A 61 11.34 7.69 8.88
C ASP A 61 10.23 7.43 9.88
N PHE A 62 9.33 6.49 9.58
CA PHE A 62 8.17 6.16 10.41
C PHE A 62 8.05 4.65 10.63
N ASP A 63 7.77 4.27 11.88
CA ASP A 63 7.51 2.87 12.25
C ASP A 63 6.25 2.35 11.56
N GLY A 64 6.25 1.08 11.15
CA GLY A 64 5.08 0.37 10.64
C GLY A 64 4.63 0.74 9.22
N VAL A 65 5.23 1.75 8.58
CA VAL A 65 4.91 2.12 7.19
C VAL A 65 5.45 1.05 6.24
N PRO A 66 4.60 0.41 5.40
CA PRO A 66 5.05 -0.61 4.46
C PRO A 66 6.04 -0.06 3.41
N TRP A 67 7.04 -0.86 3.06
CA TRP A 67 8.02 -0.52 2.01
C TRP A 67 7.52 -0.84 0.59
N ASN A 68 6.42 -1.59 0.49
CA ASN A 68 5.78 -1.99 -0.77
C ASN A 68 4.34 -1.48 -0.82
N ASN A 69 3.75 -1.49 -2.02
CA ASN A 69 2.41 -0.99 -2.28
C ASN A 69 1.33 -2.08 -2.19
N ASN A 70 1.64 -3.25 -1.63
CA ASN A 70 0.75 -4.42 -1.67
C ASN A 70 -0.62 -4.10 -1.05
N ASN A 71 -0.65 -3.33 0.04
CA ASN A 71 -1.89 -2.95 0.71
C ASN A 71 -2.84 -2.16 -0.22
N ALA A 72 -2.31 -1.16 -0.93
CA ALA A 72 -3.14 -0.37 -1.85
C ALA A 72 -3.55 -1.18 -3.09
N GLU A 73 -2.66 -2.04 -3.61
CA GLU A 73 -3.00 -2.93 -4.71
C GLU A 73 -4.10 -3.92 -4.35
N HIS A 74 -4.04 -4.51 -3.15
CA HIS A 74 -5.09 -5.38 -2.64
C HIS A 74 -6.43 -4.65 -2.55
N ALA A 75 -6.45 -3.44 -1.98
CA ALA A 75 -7.67 -2.63 -1.89
C ALA A 75 -8.26 -2.30 -3.27
N ILE A 76 -7.43 -1.90 -4.24
CA ILE A 76 -7.87 -1.57 -5.60
C ILE A 76 -8.35 -2.82 -6.36
N LYS A 77 -7.69 -3.97 -6.18
CA LYS A 77 -8.09 -5.24 -6.81
C LYS A 77 -9.51 -5.64 -6.41
N SER A 78 -9.85 -5.58 -5.12
CA SER A 78 -11.20 -5.89 -4.65
C SER A 78 -12.26 -4.96 -5.27
N PHE A 79 -11.92 -3.70 -5.49
CA PHE A 79 -12.78 -2.75 -6.19
C PHE A 79 -12.93 -3.04 -7.70
N ALA A 80 -11.82 -3.38 -8.37
CA ALA A 80 -11.82 -3.72 -9.79
C ALA A 80 -12.64 -5.00 -10.08
N LEU A 81 -12.53 -6.01 -9.21
CA LEU A 81 -13.32 -7.24 -9.30
C LEU A 81 -14.82 -6.94 -9.25
N LEU A 82 -15.26 -6.08 -8.34
CA LEU A 82 -16.66 -5.69 -8.29
C LEU A 82 -17.09 -4.94 -9.55
N ARG A 83 -16.30 -3.99 -10.05
CA ARG A 83 -16.66 -3.23 -11.26
C ARG A 83 -17.06 -4.16 -12.42
N ASN A 84 -16.41 -5.31 -12.53
CA ASN A 84 -16.74 -6.33 -13.53
C ASN A 84 -18.12 -6.97 -13.29
N VAL A 85 -18.52 -7.17 -12.02
CA VAL A 85 -19.82 -7.73 -11.63
C VAL A 85 -20.94 -6.70 -11.86
N ILE A 86 -20.76 -5.46 -11.42
CA ILE A 86 -21.79 -4.41 -11.53
C ILE A 86 -21.82 -3.72 -12.91
N ARG A 87 -20.94 -4.11 -13.84
CA ARG A 87 -20.84 -3.59 -15.23
C ARG A 87 -20.83 -2.06 -15.34
N GLY A 88 -20.37 -1.37 -14.30
CA GLY A 88 -20.25 0.09 -14.28
C GLY A 88 -21.54 0.88 -14.06
N SER A 89 -22.69 0.24 -13.84
CA SER A 89 -23.94 0.93 -13.49
C SER A 89 -24.07 1.08 -11.97
N SER A 90 -23.57 2.18 -11.42
CA SER A 90 -23.82 2.52 -10.01
C SER A 90 -23.88 4.03 -9.80
N SER A 91 -24.89 4.47 -9.05
CA SER A 91 -25.00 5.86 -8.63
C SER A 91 -23.90 6.19 -7.60
N PRO A 92 -23.55 7.48 -7.40
CA PRO A 92 -22.62 7.87 -6.34
C PRO A 92 -23.03 7.37 -4.94
N LYS A 93 -24.34 7.26 -4.68
CA LYS A 93 -24.87 6.66 -3.44
C LYS A 93 -24.53 5.18 -3.35
N GLY A 94 -24.82 4.40 -4.40
CA GLY A 94 -24.52 2.97 -4.45
C GLY A 94 -23.02 2.68 -4.30
N MET A 95 -22.16 3.53 -4.87
CA MET A 95 -20.70 3.40 -4.70
C MET A 95 -20.23 3.62 -3.26
N ARG A 96 -20.86 4.54 -2.52
CA ARG A 96 -20.54 4.76 -1.09
C ARG A 96 -21.00 3.60 -0.21
N GLU A 97 -22.22 3.10 -0.45
CA GLU A 97 -22.76 1.93 0.24
C GLU A 97 -21.89 0.70 -0.03
N TYR A 98 -21.47 0.51 -1.28
CA TYR A 98 -20.53 -0.54 -1.64
C TYR A 98 -19.18 -0.39 -0.94
N ALA A 99 -18.56 0.79 -0.97
CA ALA A 99 -17.27 1.01 -0.32
C ALA A 99 -17.34 0.68 1.19
N THR A 100 -18.49 0.93 1.82
CA THR A 100 -18.76 0.55 3.21
C THR A 100 -18.84 -0.97 3.38
N LEU A 101 -19.61 -1.67 2.54
CA LEU A 101 -19.69 -3.13 2.61
C LEU A 101 -18.34 -3.82 2.31
N LEU A 102 -17.60 -3.27 1.35
CA LEU A 102 -16.27 -3.76 0.99
C LEU A 102 -15.29 -3.62 2.13
N SER A 103 -15.27 -2.48 2.82
CA SER A 103 -14.36 -2.27 3.95
C SER A 103 -14.66 -3.25 5.10
N ILE A 104 -15.94 -3.53 5.37
CA ILE A 104 -16.36 -4.55 6.35
C ILE A 104 -15.89 -5.94 5.89
N CYS A 105 -16.12 -6.29 4.63
CA CYS A 105 -15.75 -7.59 4.07
C CYS A 105 -14.23 -7.83 4.15
N GLU A 106 -13.42 -6.85 3.72
CA GLU A 106 -11.95 -6.95 3.81
C GLU A 106 -11.49 -7.04 5.27
N THR A 107 -12.12 -6.29 6.19
CA THR A 107 -11.82 -6.40 7.63
C THR A 107 -12.12 -7.79 8.18
N CYS A 108 -13.26 -8.38 7.79
CA CYS A 108 -13.62 -9.74 8.17
C CYS A 108 -12.58 -10.76 7.66
N LYS A 109 -12.15 -10.62 6.40
CA LYS A 109 -11.08 -11.47 5.83
C LYS A 109 -9.77 -11.35 6.61
N TYR A 110 -9.33 -10.13 6.92
CA TYR A 110 -8.10 -9.90 7.71
C TYR A 110 -8.16 -10.52 9.10
N LYS A 111 -9.35 -10.58 9.71
CA LYS A 111 -9.59 -11.18 11.03
C LYS A 111 -9.95 -12.67 10.99
N GLY A 112 -10.07 -13.28 9.81
CA GLY A 112 -10.50 -14.68 9.66
C GLY A 112 -11.97 -14.96 10.02
N ILE A 113 -12.83 -13.94 9.95
CA ILE A 113 -14.27 -14.04 10.27
C ILE A 113 -15.07 -14.20 8.98
N GLY A 114 -16.09 -15.07 8.98
CA GLY A 114 -17.05 -15.18 7.88
C GLY A 114 -17.87 -13.89 7.73
N PHE A 115 -17.85 -13.26 6.55
CA PHE A 115 -18.54 -11.98 6.30
C PHE A 115 -20.05 -12.06 6.54
N LEU A 116 -20.72 -13.12 6.06
CA LEU A 116 -22.16 -13.29 6.27
C LEU A 116 -22.49 -13.57 7.74
N ASP A 117 -21.65 -14.34 8.43
CA ASP A 117 -21.83 -14.61 9.86
C ASP A 117 -21.66 -13.33 10.68
N PHE A 118 -20.69 -12.49 10.32
CA PHE A 118 -20.52 -11.16 10.91
C PHE A 118 -21.78 -10.31 10.72
N LEU A 119 -22.29 -10.17 9.49
CA LEU A 119 -23.49 -9.39 9.21
C LEU A 119 -24.72 -9.89 9.99
N ARG A 120 -24.87 -11.22 10.12
CA ARG A 120 -25.98 -11.84 10.85
C ARG A 120 -25.85 -11.73 12.37
N SER A 121 -24.64 -11.51 12.88
CA SER A 121 -24.39 -11.49 14.32
C SER A 121 -24.90 -10.22 15.03
N GLY A 122 -25.27 -9.17 14.29
CA GLY A 122 -25.70 -7.88 14.86
C GLY A 122 -24.59 -7.14 15.63
N ARG A 123 -23.35 -7.64 15.57
CA ARG A 123 -22.18 -7.09 16.25
C ARG A 123 -21.61 -5.88 15.52
N GLY A 124 -21.14 -4.89 16.28
CA GLY A 124 -20.37 -3.78 15.74
C GLY A 124 -18.95 -4.21 15.39
N LEU A 125 -18.30 -3.54 14.44
CA LEU A 125 -16.91 -3.81 14.00
C LEU A 125 -15.88 -3.85 15.16
N LEU A 126 -16.17 -3.16 16.28
CA LEU A 126 -15.33 -3.11 17.48
C LEU A 126 -15.52 -4.30 18.44
N SER A 127 -16.63 -5.05 18.32
CA SER A 127 -16.97 -6.17 19.23
C SER A 127 -16.46 -7.53 18.79
N VAL A 128 -15.51 -7.57 17.84
CA VAL A 128 -14.91 -8.81 17.31
C VAL A 128 -13.38 -8.83 17.48
N ALA A 129 -12.92 -8.25 18.58
CA ALA A 129 -11.51 -8.23 18.98
C ALA A 129 -11.22 -9.10 20.22
N ASP A 130 -12.20 -9.86 20.71
CA ASP A 130 -12.06 -10.80 21.82
C ASP A 130 -12.07 -12.25 21.32
#